data_AF-A0A919QGX0-F1
#
_entry.id   AF-A0A919QGX0-F1
#
_cell.length_a   1.000
_cell.length_b   1.000
_cell.length_c   1.000
_cell.angle_alpha   90.00
_cell.angle_beta   90.00
_cell.angle_gamma   90.00
#
_symmetry.space_group_name_H-M   'P 1'
#
loop_
_entity.id
_entity.type
_entity.pdbx_description
1 polymer ?
#
loop_
_entity_poly.entity_id
_entity_poly.type
_entity_poly.pdbx_seq_one_letter_code
_entity_poly.pdbx_strand_id
1 'polypeptide(L)'
;MKTRVRPCCPKETFATEEEARRRLDRVRSLGLSNPSPTGVKHCRNGWHLTYPATDTGPSDKTRAQVEGRDGYRCVRCGGPWVKGEDSIQHRIPRGRGGTNALENLLLLCGDGVTKCHGDVEHNRGEAYRAGYLVLTGLDPAAQPVLVHGRDWMLPTRDGSWATATEPGEAA
;
A
#
# COMPACT_ATOMS: atom_id res chain seq x y z
N MET A 1 -13.76 38.94 11.89
CA MET A 1 -14.89 38.37 11.14
C MET A 1 -14.34 37.26 10.25
N LYS A 2 -14.78 35.99 10.35
CA LYS A 2 -14.23 34.93 9.49
C LYS A 2 -14.77 35.12 8.07
N THR A 3 -13.92 35.57 7.16
CA THR A 3 -14.21 35.66 5.73
C THR A 3 -14.60 34.27 5.23
N ARG A 4 -15.88 34.02 4.95
CA ARG A 4 -16.34 32.73 4.43
C ARG A 4 -15.96 32.65 2.95
N VAL A 5 -14.84 32.00 2.68
CA VAL A 5 -14.43 31.66 1.33
C VAL A 5 -15.16 30.40 0.90
N ARG A 6 -15.76 30.43 -0.30
CA ARG A 6 -16.42 29.25 -0.86
C ARG A 6 -15.35 28.20 -1.21
N PRO A 7 -15.39 27.00 -0.62
CA PRO A 7 -14.34 26.01 -0.82
C PRO A 7 -14.29 25.55 -2.28
N CYS A 8 -13.08 25.46 -2.86
CA CYS A 8 -12.85 24.88 -4.20
C CYS A 8 -12.77 23.34 -4.16
N CYS A 9 -12.39 22.79 -3.02
CA CYS A 9 -12.19 21.38 -2.78
C CYS A 9 -12.69 21.07 -1.36
N PRO A 10 -12.84 19.81 -0.92
CA PRO A 10 -13.34 19.50 0.42
C PRO A 10 -12.40 19.90 1.57
N LYS A 11 -11.41 20.76 1.31
CA LYS A 11 -10.43 21.23 2.29
C LYS A 11 -10.86 22.57 2.89
N GLU A 12 -10.47 22.78 4.15
CA GLU A 12 -10.56 24.08 4.81
C GLU A 12 -9.89 25.15 3.93
N THR A 13 -10.59 26.26 3.68
CA THR A 13 -10.18 27.30 2.73
C THR A 13 -10.08 28.67 3.41
N PHE A 14 -8.96 29.37 3.17
CA PHE A 14 -8.65 30.70 3.71
C PHE A 14 -8.60 31.74 2.58
N ALA A 15 -8.95 32.99 2.90
CA ALA A 15 -9.00 34.07 1.90
C ALA A 15 -7.60 34.54 1.52
N THR A 16 -6.68 34.48 2.47
CA THR A 16 -5.29 34.94 2.30
C THR A 16 -4.29 33.86 2.69
N GLU A 17 -3.07 33.97 2.16
CA GLU A 17 -1.95 33.11 2.55
C GLU A 17 -1.62 33.26 4.04
N GLU A 18 -1.72 34.48 4.58
CA GLU A 18 -1.42 34.80 5.96
C GLU A 18 -2.39 34.10 6.93
N GLU A 19 -3.69 34.07 6.62
CA GLU A 19 -4.68 33.30 7.38
C GLU A 19 -4.37 31.80 7.35
N ALA A 20 -3.97 31.26 6.19
CA ALA A 20 -3.59 29.85 6.06
C ALA A 20 -2.32 29.53 6.87
N ARG A 21 -1.31 30.41 6.88
CA ARG A 21 -0.08 30.24 7.66
C ARG A 21 -0.34 30.32 9.17
N ARG A 22 -1.16 31.28 9.64
CA ARG A 22 -1.61 31.32 11.05
C ARG A 22 -2.32 30.04 11.46
N ARG A 23 -3.16 29.46 10.59
CA ARG A 23 -3.78 28.17 10.85
C ARG A 23 -2.73 27.06 10.93
N LEU A 24 -1.78 27.01 9.99
CA LEU A 24 -0.70 26.01 9.95
C LEU A 24 0.08 26.00 11.26
N ASP A 25 0.52 27.17 11.72
CA ASP A 25 1.31 27.31 12.95
C ASP A 25 0.51 26.89 14.17
N ARG A 26 -0.78 27.27 14.24
CA ARG A 26 -1.68 26.83 15.31
C ARG A 26 -1.90 25.31 15.32
N VAL A 27 -2.10 24.68 14.15
CA VAL A 27 -2.29 23.23 14.07
C VAL A 27 -1.02 22.49 14.51
N ARG A 28 0.16 22.95 14.08
CA ARG A 28 1.45 22.37 14.44
C ARG A 28 1.77 22.53 15.92
N SER A 29 1.64 23.74 16.46
CA SER A 29 1.94 24.04 17.87
C SER A 29 1.03 23.31 18.85
N LEU A 30 -0.26 23.16 18.51
CA LEU A 30 -1.25 22.51 19.37
C LEU A 30 -1.46 21.03 19.04
N GLY A 31 -0.76 20.46 18.06
CA GLY A 31 -0.94 19.06 17.66
C GLY A 31 -2.36 18.69 17.20
N LEU A 32 -3.10 19.63 16.60
CA LEU A 32 -4.54 19.48 16.30
C LEU A 32 -4.85 18.61 15.06
N SER A 33 -3.87 17.91 14.50
CA SER A 33 -4.03 17.05 13.34
C SER A 33 -2.95 15.97 13.26
N ASN A 34 -3.32 14.78 12.78
CA ASN A 34 -2.41 13.70 12.46
C ASN A 34 -2.80 13.08 11.10
N PRO A 35 -1.94 13.12 10.05
CA PRO A 35 -0.60 13.70 10.06
C PRO A 35 -0.62 15.23 10.18
N SER A 36 0.46 15.80 10.75
CA SER A 36 0.62 17.25 10.84
C SER A 36 0.80 17.86 9.44
N PRO A 37 0.13 18.98 9.12
CA PRO A 37 0.26 19.63 7.81
C PRO A 37 1.68 20.10 7.52
N THR A 38 2.11 19.98 6.25
CA THR A 38 3.45 20.30 5.75
C THR A 38 3.61 21.73 5.27
N GLY A 39 2.52 22.42 4.92
CA GLY A 39 2.60 23.74 4.31
C GLY A 39 1.25 24.33 3.95
N VAL A 40 1.28 25.33 3.06
CA VAL A 40 0.10 25.98 2.48
C VAL A 40 0.22 26.00 0.96
N LYS A 41 -0.90 25.95 0.25
CA LYS A 41 -0.94 26.11 -1.20
C LYS A 41 -2.14 26.95 -1.64
N HIS A 42 -1.96 27.75 -2.69
CA HIS A 42 -3.05 28.42 -3.37
C HIS A 42 -3.78 27.46 -4.32
N CYS A 43 -5.11 27.58 -4.39
CA CYS A 43 -5.99 26.84 -5.29
C CYS A 43 -6.96 27.84 -5.96
N ARG A 44 -7.96 27.36 -6.70
CA ARG A 44 -8.83 28.23 -7.51
C ARG A 44 -9.60 29.28 -6.70
N ASN A 45 -10.06 28.92 -5.49
CA ASN A 45 -10.91 29.80 -4.69
C ASN A 45 -10.22 30.28 -3.39
N GLY A 46 -8.94 29.98 -3.15
CA GLY A 46 -8.27 30.40 -1.92
C GLY A 46 -7.07 29.54 -1.52
N TRP A 47 -6.60 29.75 -0.28
CA TRP A 47 -5.42 29.09 0.28
C TRP A 47 -5.80 27.94 1.21
N HIS A 48 -5.11 26.80 1.12
CA HIS A 48 -5.39 25.60 1.90
C HIS A 48 -4.12 25.05 2.56
N LEU A 49 -4.25 24.34 3.69
CA LEU A 49 -3.15 23.55 4.24
C LEU A 49 -2.81 22.37 3.32
N THR A 50 -1.52 22.09 3.17
CA THR A 50 -1.02 20.85 2.57
C THR A 50 -0.67 19.87 3.67
N TYR A 51 -0.96 18.60 3.42
CA TYR A 51 -0.59 17.50 4.29
C TYR A 51 0.48 16.69 3.58
N PRO A 52 1.35 15.98 4.31
CA PRO A 52 2.23 15.03 3.66
C PRO A 52 1.36 14.04 2.89
N ALA A 53 1.88 13.54 1.77
CA ALA A 53 1.22 12.44 1.10
C ALA A 53 1.05 11.32 2.13
N THR A 54 -0.20 11.04 2.48
CA THR A 54 -0.52 9.80 3.17
C THR A 54 -0.07 8.69 2.22
N ASP A 55 0.73 7.74 2.70
CA ASP A 55 1.03 6.53 1.93
C ASP A 55 -0.28 5.75 1.78
N THR A 56 -1.02 6.07 0.71
CA THR A 56 -2.36 5.57 0.37
C THR A 56 -2.33 4.17 -0.25
N GLY A 57 -1.28 3.40 0.03
CA GLY A 57 -1.02 2.14 -0.65
C GLY A 57 -0.25 2.33 -1.96
N PRO A 58 -0.02 1.23 -2.71
CA PRO A 58 0.78 1.27 -3.92
C PRO A 58 0.22 2.26 -4.95
N SER A 59 1.10 2.98 -5.67
CA SER A 59 0.72 3.87 -6.76
C SER A 59 0.03 3.10 -7.90
N ASP A 60 -0.82 3.74 -8.70
CA ASP A 60 -1.47 3.08 -9.84
C ASP A 60 -0.49 2.39 -10.79
N LYS A 61 0.69 2.99 -11.00
CA LYS A 61 1.78 2.38 -11.78
C LYS A 61 2.27 1.08 -11.12
N THR A 62 2.55 1.10 -9.82
CA THR A 62 2.97 -0.08 -9.06
C THR A 62 1.90 -1.16 -9.10
N ARG A 63 0.63 -0.78 -8.92
CA ARG A 63 -0.51 -1.71 -9.03
C ARG A 63 -0.55 -2.38 -10.38
N ALA A 64 -0.47 -1.62 -11.47
CA ALA A 64 -0.48 -2.17 -12.83
C ALA A 64 0.69 -3.15 -13.08
N GLN A 65 1.87 -2.89 -12.51
CA GLN A 65 3.00 -3.81 -12.61
C GLN A 65 2.73 -5.13 -11.87
N VAL A 66 2.21 -5.08 -10.65
CA VAL A 66 1.84 -6.29 -9.88
C VAL A 66 0.72 -7.05 -10.58
N GLU A 67 -0.32 -6.33 -11.02
CA GLU A 67 -1.47 -6.89 -11.72
C GLU A 67 -1.06 -7.61 -13.02
N GLY A 68 -0.16 -7.00 -13.81
CA GLY A 68 0.41 -7.60 -15.01
C GLY A 68 1.33 -8.78 -14.74
N ARG A 69 2.23 -8.66 -13.75
CA ARG A 69 3.15 -9.73 -13.33
C ARG A 69 2.38 -10.99 -12.89
N ASP A 70 1.31 -10.80 -12.13
CA ASP A 70 0.50 -11.89 -11.57
C ASP A 70 -0.57 -12.39 -12.56
N GLY A 71 -0.58 -11.87 -13.79
CA GLY A 71 -1.46 -12.31 -14.86
C GLY A 71 -2.94 -12.10 -14.55
N TYR A 72 -3.27 -11.09 -13.75
CA TYR A 72 -4.63 -10.82 -13.24
C TYR A 72 -5.26 -12.02 -12.53
N ARG A 73 -4.44 -12.82 -11.84
CA ARG A 73 -4.85 -14.00 -11.09
C ARG A 73 -4.38 -13.93 -9.65
N CYS A 74 -5.15 -14.57 -8.78
CA CYS A 74 -4.73 -14.79 -7.40
C CYS A 74 -3.47 -15.66 -7.39
N VAL A 75 -2.38 -15.13 -6.84
CA VAL A 75 -1.10 -15.83 -6.75
C VAL A 75 -1.22 -17.14 -5.98
N ARG A 76 -2.15 -17.26 -5.03
CA ARG A 76 -2.35 -18.49 -4.25
C ARG A 76 -3.14 -19.57 -4.99
N CYS A 77 -4.34 -19.24 -5.48
CA CYS A 77 -5.26 -20.25 -6.02
C CYS A 77 -5.37 -20.26 -7.56
N GLY A 78 -4.77 -19.28 -8.26
CA GLY A 78 -4.86 -19.13 -9.72
C GLY A 78 -6.21 -18.65 -10.25
N GLY A 79 -7.20 -18.46 -9.36
CA GLY A 79 -8.51 -17.90 -9.69
C GLY A 79 -8.40 -16.47 -10.22
N PRO A 80 -9.41 -15.99 -10.97
CA PRO A 80 -9.40 -14.63 -11.50
C PRO A 80 -9.34 -13.61 -10.36
N TRP A 81 -8.56 -12.55 -10.55
CA TRP A 81 -8.54 -11.39 -9.67
C TRP A 81 -9.45 -10.29 -10.23
N VAL A 82 -10.33 -9.75 -9.40
CA VAL A 82 -11.33 -8.74 -9.80
C VAL A 82 -11.03 -7.41 -9.14
N LYS A 83 -10.73 -6.40 -9.96
CA LYS A 83 -10.43 -5.04 -9.50
C LYS A 83 -11.62 -4.44 -8.74
N GLY A 84 -11.36 -3.99 -7.51
CA GLY A 84 -12.38 -3.37 -6.65
C GLY A 84 -13.06 -4.34 -5.69
N GLU A 85 -12.97 -5.65 -5.94
CA GLU A 85 -13.41 -6.70 -5.01
C GLU A 85 -12.22 -7.35 -4.31
N ASP A 86 -11.14 -7.57 -5.05
CA ASP A 86 -9.94 -8.21 -4.58
C ASP A 86 -8.82 -7.19 -4.33
N SER A 87 -7.82 -7.56 -3.55
CA SER A 87 -6.82 -6.63 -3.03
C SER A 87 -5.38 -7.09 -3.21
N ILE A 88 -4.47 -6.12 -3.22
CA ILE A 88 -3.02 -6.39 -3.25
C ILE A 88 -2.59 -6.68 -1.81
N GLN A 89 -1.98 -7.83 -1.62
CA GLN A 89 -1.43 -8.26 -0.34
C GLN A 89 0.02 -7.81 -0.20
N HIS A 90 0.36 -7.29 0.98
CA HIS A 90 1.75 -7.05 1.37
C HIS A 90 2.33 -8.30 2.04
N ARG A 91 3.49 -8.78 1.58
CA ARG A 91 4.16 -9.95 2.16
C ARG A 91 4.74 -9.65 3.54
N ILE A 92 5.42 -8.52 3.69
CA ILE A 92 5.66 -7.89 4.98
C ILE A 92 4.53 -6.88 5.18
N PRO A 93 3.65 -7.06 6.19
CA PRO A 93 2.54 -6.13 6.41
C PRO A 93 3.02 -4.69 6.61
N ARG A 94 2.30 -3.71 6.06
CA ARG A 94 2.68 -2.28 6.18
C ARG A 94 2.84 -1.82 7.63
N GLY A 95 1.92 -2.23 8.51
CA GLY A 95 1.99 -1.91 9.95
C GLY A 95 3.22 -2.51 10.67
N ARG A 96 3.99 -3.37 10.00
CA ARG A 96 5.23 -3.99 10.49
C ARG A 96 6.46 -3.62 9.67
N GLY A 97 6.42 -2.47 8.97
CA GLY A 97 7.55 -1.92 8.23
C GLY A 97 7.64 -2.36 6.77
N GLY A 98 6.63 -3.05 6.25
CA GLY A 98 6.55 -3.39 4.82
C GLY A 98 6.35 -2.17 3.92
N THR A 99 7.01 -2.17 2.77
CA THR A 99 6.92 -1.10 1.77
C THR A 99 6.03 -1.49 0.59
N ASN A 100 5.73 -0.54 -0.32
CA ASN A 100 5.04 -0.82 -1.58
C ASN A 100 5.98 -1.29 -2.71
N ALA A 101 7.14 -1.90 -2.37
CA ALA A 101 8.07 -2.45 -3.36
C ALA A 101 7.48 -3.69 -4.04
N LEU A 102 7.82 -3.93 -5.31
CA LEU A 102 7.18 -4.95 -6.15
C LEU A 102 7.36 -6.37 -5.59
N GLU A 103 8.54 -6.66 -5.05
CA GLU A 103 8.88 -7.93 -4.38
C GLU A 103 8.05 -8.19 -3.11
N ASN A 104 7.44 -7.15 -2.54
CA ASN A 104 6.65 -7.21 -1.32
C ASN A 104 5.13 -7.26 -1.59
N LEU A 105 4.69 -7.24 -2.85
CA LEU A 105 3.28 -7.18 -3.22
C LEU A 105 2.86 -8.41 -4.01
N LEU A 106 1.66 -8.93 -3.76
CA LEU A 106 1.04 -10.06 -4.47
C LEU A 106 -0.45 -9.76 -4.75
N LEU A 107 -0.98 -10.21 -5.88
CA LEU A 107 -2.43 -10.28 -6.08
C LEU A 107 -3.03 -11.48 -5.35
N LEU A 108 -3.99 -11.24 -4.47
CA LEU A 108 -4.81 -12.30 -3.86
C LEU A 108 -6.28 -11.99 -4.06
N CYS A 109 -7.09 -13.02 -4.26
CA CYS A 109 -8.54 -12.86 -4.25
C CYS A 109 -9.05 -12.66 -2.81
N GLY A 110 -10.10 -11.86 -2.71
CA GLY A 110 -10.71 -11.42 -1.46
C GLY A 110 -10.06 -10.20 -0.85
N ASP A 111 -10.39 -9.99 0.41
CA ASP A 111 -9.89 -8.93 1.27
C ASP A 111 -9.24 -9.53 2.52
N GLY A 112 -8.85 -8.69 3.48
CA GLY A 112 -8.23 -9.14 4.73
C GLY A 112 -9.11 -10.07 5.60
N VAL A 113 -10.34 -10.39 5.18
CA VAL A 113 -11.26 -11.27 5.90
C VAL A 113 -11.74 -12.44 5.03
N THR A 114 -11.80 -12.28 3.71
CA THR A 114 -12.43 -13.24 2.79
C THR A 114 -11.44 -13.91 1.84
N LYS A 115 -11.79 -15.13 1.39
CA LYS A 115 -11.05 -15.92 0.39
C LYS A 115 -9.56 -16.10 0.76
N CYS A 116 -8.67 -16.07 -0.25
CA CYS A 116 -7.24 -16.36 -0.09
C CYS A 116 -6.51 -15.28 0.71
N HIS A 117 -6.85 -14.01 0.51
CA HIS A 117 -6.26 -12.92 1.29
C HIS A 117 -6.67 -13.05 2.77
N GLY A 118 -7.95 -13.27 3.05
CA GLY A 118 -8.44 -13.50 4.40
C GLY A 118 -7.73 -14.66 5.09
N ASP A 119 -7.58 -15.78 4.39
CA ASP A 119 -6.85 -16.92 4.96
C ASP A 119 -5.37 -16.60 5.24
N VAL A 120 -4.70 -15.81 4.40
CA VAL A 120 -3.32 -15.36 4.68
C VAL A 120 -3.21 -14.55 5.98
N GLU A 121 -4.20 -13.72 6.29
CA GLU A 121 -4.22 -12.91 7.52
C GLU A 121 -4.50 -13.74 8.78
N HIS A 122 -5.32 -14.80 8.66
CA HIS A 122 -5.74 -15.63 9.81
C HIS A 122 -4.88 -16.88 10.02
N ASN A 123 -4.34 -17.48 8.95
CA ASN A 123 -3.51 -18.69 8.97
C ASN A 123 -2.03 -18.35 8.74
N ARG A 124 -1.51 -17.41 9.53
CA ARG A 124 -0.19 -16.81 9.31
C ARG A 124 0.96 -17.82 9.27
N GLY A 125 0.86 -18.91 10.03
CA GLY A 125 1.89 -19.96 10.04
C GLY A 125 2.04 -20.66 8.70
N GLU A 126 0.93 -20.98 8.03
CA GLU A 126 0.95 -21.48 6.64
C GLU A 126 1.41 -20.39 5.68
N ALA A 127 0.92 -19.17 5.85
CA ALA A 127 1.28 -18.07 4.97
C ALA A 127 2.78 -17.76 4.97
N TYR A 128 3.46 -17.86 6.12
CA TYR A 128 4.92 -17.74 6.17
C TYR A 128 5.61 -18.92 5.49
N ARG A 129 5.16 -20.16 5.73
CA ARG A 129 5.76 -21.36 5.10
C ARG A 129 5.64 -21.30 3.58
N ALA A 130 4.47 -20.93 3.07
CA ALA A 130 4.17 -20.80 1.65
C ALA A 130 4.69 -19.50 1.02
N GLY A 131 5.29 -18.61 1.80
CA GLY A 131 5.88 -17.35 1.32
C GLY A 131 4.90 -16.22 1.01
N TYR A 132 3.60 -16.37 1.29
CA TYR A 132 2.62 -15.29 1.17
C TYR A 132 2.84 -14.18 2.20
N LEU A 133 3.44 -14.52 3.34
CA LEU A 133 3.98 -13.57 4.31
C LEU A 133 5.48 -13.74 4.46
N VAL A 134 6.14 -12.64 4.81
CA VAL A 134 7.58 -12.57 5.09
C VAL A 134 7.78 -11.87 6.44
N LEU A 135 8.70 -12.39 7.26
CA LEU A 135 9.02 -11.80 8.55
C LEU A 135 9.70 -10.44 8.36
N THR A 136 9.35 -9.46 9.20
CA THR A 136 10.01 -8.15 9.23
C THR A 136 11.52 -8.32 9.41
N GLY A 137 12.31 -7.62 8.59
CA GLY A 137 13.77 -7.68 8.60
C GLY A 137 14.36 -8.66 7.59
N LEU A 138 13.57 -9.58 7.02
CA LEU A 138 13.98 -10.38 5.86
C LEU A 138 13.75 -9.60 4.56
N ASP A 139 14.51 -9.96 3.52
CA ASP A 139 14.36 -9.41 2.17
C ASP A 139 13.25 -10.15 1.40
N PRO A 140 12.12 -9.51 1.05
CA PRO A 140 11.06 -10.17 0.28
C PRO A 140 11.54 -10.72 -1.08
N ALA A 141 12.51 -10.06 -1.72
CA ALA A 141 13.05 -10.50 -3.01
C ALA A 141 13.89 -11.79 -2.93
N ALA A 142 14.24 -12.22 -1.72
CA ALA A 142 14.99 -13.45 -1.45
C ALA A 142 14.11 -14.57 -0.87
N GLN A 143 12.82 -14.31 -0.63
CA GLN A 143 11.90 -15.29 -0.08
C GLN A 143 10.97 -15.80 -1.18
N PRO A 144 11.02 -17.08 -1.56
CA PRO A 144 10.11 -17.61 -2.57
C PRO A 144 8.67 -17.67 -2.03
N VAL A 145 7.71 -17.71 -2.96
CA VAL A 145 6.29 -17.88 -2.70
C VAL A 145 5.75 -18.99 -3.58
N LEU A 146 4.84 -19.80 -3.04
CA LEU A 146 4.20 -20.88 -3.78
C LEU A 146 3.09 -20.30 -4.68
N VAL A 147 3.38 -20.18 -5.97
CA VAL A 147 2.44 -19.66 -6.96
C VAL A 147 1.51 -20.77 -7.42
N HIS A 148 0.21 -20.47 -7.40
CA HIS A 148 -0.92 -21.33 -7.77
C HIS A 148 -0.91 -22.69 -7.04
N GLY A 149 -0.33 -22.74 -5.84
CA GLY A 149 -0.21 -23.96 -5.05
C GLY A 149 0.75 -25.00 -5.64
N ARG A 150 1.62 -24.62 -6.58
CA ARG A 150 2.47 -25.57 -7.33
C ARG A 150 3.92 -25.13 -7.56
N ASP A 151 4.16 -23.87 -7.93
CA ASP A 151 5.46 -23.44 -8.43
C ASP A 151 6.10 -22.48 -7.42
N TRP A 152 7.29 -22.79 -6.92
CA TRP A 152 8.04 -21.84 -6.09
C TRP A 152 8.67 -20.76 -6.97
N MET A 153 8.34 -19.50 -6.69
CA MET A 153 8.82 -18.36 -7.48
C MET A 153 9.25 -17.20 -6.58
N LEU A 154 10.18 -16.39 -7.05
CA LEU A 154 10.60 -15.15 -6.42
C LEU A 154 9.96 -13.96 -7.14
N PRO A 155 9.21 -13.09 -6.44
CA PRO A 155 8.81 -11.81 -6.97
C PRO A 155 10.03 -10.89 -6.93
N THR A 156 10.50 -10.45 -8.08
CA THR A 156 11.75 -9.68 -8.20
C THR A 156 11.49 -8.17 -8.08
N ARG A 157 12.57 -7.42 -7.84
CA ARG A 157 12.53 -5.94 -7.71
C ARG A 157 12.12 -5.22 -8.99
N ASP A 158 12.35 -5.82 -10.14
CA ASP A 158 11.95 -5.28 -11.45
C ASP A 158 10.50 -5.62 -11.81
N GLY A 159 9.80 -6.37 -10.96
CA GLY A 159 8.40 -6.75 -11.17
C GLY A 159 8.21 -7.95 -12.08
N SER A 160 9.21 -8.80 -12.24
CA SER A 160 9.11 -10.09 -12.91
C SER A 160 9.01 -11.25 -11.91
N TRP A 161 8.87 -12.47 -12.43
CA TRP A 161 9.00 -13.70 -11.66
C TRP A 161 10.31 -14.39 -12.01
N ALA A 162 11.05 -14.83 -11.00
CA ALA A 162 12.17 -15.76 -11.17
C ALA A 162 11.82 -17.14 -10.60
N THR A 163 12.23 -18.21 -11.27
CA THR A 163 12.08 -19.58 -10.76
C THR A 163 12.88 -19.75 -9.48
N ALA A 164 12.32 -20.48 -8.51
CA ALA A 164 12.99 -20.84 -7.27
C ALA A 164 12.65 -22.27 -6.86
N THR A 165 13.33 -22.76 -5.82
CA THR A 165 12.99 -24.00 -5.12
C THR A 165 12.26 -23.69 -3.81
N GLU A 166 11.79 -24.74 -3.14
CA GLU A 166 11.19 -24.61 -1.81
C GLU A 166 12.21 -23.97 -0.84
N PRO A 167 11.79 -23.04 0.04
CA PRO A 167 12.69 -22.44 1.00
C PRO A 167 13.25 -23.51 1.96
N GLY A 168 14.57 -23.72 1.90
CA GLY A 168 15.29 -24.69 2.74
C GLY A 168 16.01 -25.80 1.98
N GLU A 169 15.75 -25.97 0.68
CA GLU A 169 16.62 -26.75 -0.20
C GLU A 169 17.70 -25.83 -0.78
N ALA A 170 18.83 -25.73 -0.08
CA ALA A 170 20.06 -25.28 -0.72
C ALA A 170 20.44 -26.29 -1.81
N ALA A 171 20.65 -25.80 -3.03
CA ALA A 171 21.28 -26.57 -4.09
C ALA A 171 22.69 -27.05 -3.70
#